data_AF-A0A7W6FVI0-F1
#
_entry.id   AF-A0A7W6FVI0-F1
#
_cell.length_a   1.000
_cell.length_b   1.000
_cell.length_c   1.000
_cell.angle_alpha   90.00
_cell.angle_beta   90.00
_cell.angle_gamma   90.00
#
_symmetry.space_group_name_H-M   'P 1'
#
loop_
_entity.id
_entity.type
_entity.pdbx_description
1 polymer ?
#
loop_
_entity_poly.entity_id
_entity_poly.type
_entity_poly.pdbx_seq_one_letter_code
_entity_poly.pdbx_strand_id
1 'polypeptide(L)' 'MNTKLHAVADANGRPLSFFLTAGPVSDYTGAAALLDDLQGAVAAR' A
#
# COMPACT_ATOMS: atom_id res chain seq x y z
N MET A 1 12.18 12.94 12.10
CA MET A 1 11.80 11.57 11.75
C MET A 1 10.67 11.65 10.74
N ASN A 2 10.81 10.99 9.59
CA ASN A 2 9.84 11.08 8.50
C ASN A 2 9.12 9.74 8.45
N THR A 3 7.80 9.74 8.44
CA THR A 3 6.99 8.53 8.29
C THR A 3 6.14 8.69 7.04
N LYS A 4 5.93 7.61 6.28
CA LYS A 4 5.06 7.63 5.10
C LYS A 4 3.95 6.60 5.24
N LEU A 5 2.76 7.00 4.83
CA LEU A 5 1.57 6.16 4.79
C LEU A 5 1.25 5.86 3.32
N HIS A 6 1.24 4.57 2.98
CA HIS A 6 0.83 4.07 1.67
C HIS A 6 -0.53 3.40 1.81
N ALA A 7 -1.39 3.53 0.80
CA ALA A 7 -2.72 2.95 0.83
C ALA A 7 -3.06 2.29 -0.51
N VAL A 8 -3.75 1.15 -0.45
CA VAL A 8 -4.50 0.60 -1.58
C VAL A 8 -5.90 1.17 -1.51
N ALA A 9 -6.47 1.60 -2.64
CA ALA A 9 -7.84 2.09 -2.71
C ALA A 9 -8.61 1.44 -3.87
N ASP A 10 -9.93 1.37 -3.74
CA ASP A 10 -10.80 0.97 -4.84
C ASP A 10 -10.88 2.05 -5.94
N ALA A 11 -11.60 1.76 -7.02
CA ALA A 11 -11.77 2.70 -8.13
C ALA A 11 -12.50 4.01 -7.76
N ASN A 12 -13.18 4.04 -6.61
CA ASN A 12 -13.85 5.23 -6.07
C ASN A 12 -12.96 6.00 -5.07
N GLY A 13 -11.71 5.58 -4.88
CA GLY A 13 -10.79 6.16 -3.91
C GLY A 13 -11.06 5.73 -2.46
N ARG A 14 -11.86 4.69 -2.20
CA ARG A 14 -12.07 4.17 -0.85
C ARG A 14 -10.86 3.34 -0.43
N PRO A 15 -10.17 3.70 0.68
CA PRO A 15 -9.02 2.94 1.13
C PRO A 15 -9.41 1.54 1.60
N LEU A 16 -8.67 0.54 1.13
CA LEU A 16 -8.84 -0.89 1.42
C LEU A 16 -7.81 -1.40 2.43
N SER A 17 -6.57 -0.91 2.34
CA SER A 17 -5.48 -1.26 3.26
C SER A 17 -4.48 -0.11 3.40
N PHE A 18 -3.72 -0.15 4.49
CA PHE A 18 -2.71 0.85 4.82
C PHE A 18 -1.39 0.17 5.18
N PHE A 19 -0.28 0.78 4.76
CA PHE A 19 1.07 0.37 5.12
C PHE A 19 1.90 1.58 5.55
N LEU A 20 2.45 1.52 6.76
CA LEU A 20 3.24 2.59 7.35
C LEU A 20 4.72 2.22 7.28
N THR A 21 5.52 3.09 6.67
CA THR A 21 6.98 2.96 6.69
C THR A 21 7.60 3.94 7.68
N ALA A 22 8.49 3.41 8.51
CA ALA A 22 9.30 4.20 9.41
C ALA A 22 10.53 4.73 8.66
N GLY A 23 10.81 6.02 8.84
CA GLY A 23 11.95 6.66 8.19
C GLY A 23 11.67 7.05 6.73
N PRO A 24 12.66 7.69 6.09
CA PRO A 24 12.56 8.10 4.70
C PRO A 24 12.61 6.88 3.78
N VAL A 25 11.46 6.53 3.19
CA VAL A 25 11.31 5.49 2.15
C VAL A 25 10.78 6.13 0.87
N SER A 26 11.21 5.66 -0.30
CA SER A 26 10.65 6.13 -1.58
C SER A 26 9.22 5.63 -1.77
N ASP A 27 8.38 6.41 -2.45
CA ASP A 27 6.98 6.01 -2.71
C ASP A 27 6.91 4.73 -3.55
N TYR A 28 7.85 4.53 -4.48
CA TYR A 28 7.96 3.30 -5.26
C TYR A 28 8.21 2.07 -4.37
N THR A 29 9.14 2.18 -3.43
CA THR A 29 9.46 1.10 -2.49
C THR A 29 8.29 0.80 -1.56
N GLY A 30 7.61 1.83 -1.06
CA GLY A 30 6.43 1.66 -0.21
C GLY A 30 5.22 1.08 -0.95
N ALA A 31 5.02 1.42 -2.23
CA ALA A 31 3.97 0.86 -3.06
C ALA A 31 4.24 -0.60 -3.44
N ALA A 32 5.50 -0.97 -3.70
CA ALA A 32 5.88 -2.35 -4.01
C ALA A 32 5.51 -3.33 -2.88
N ALA A 33 5.61 -2.89 -1.62
CA ALA A 33 5.21 -3.70 -0.46
C ALA A 33 3.71 -4.04 -0.43
N LEU A 34 2.86 -3.25 -1.09
CA LEU A 34 1.42 -3.47 -1.16
C LEU A 34 1.00 -4.41 -2.32
N LEU A 35 1.90 -4.68 -3.28
CA LEU A 35 1.59 -5.52 -4.45
C LEU A 35 1.43 -7.00 -4.12
N ASP A 36 2.14 -7.51 -3.12
CA ASP A 36 2.04 -8.91 -2.68
C ASP A 36 0.68 -9.17 -2.01
N ASP A 37 0.22 -8.25 -1.16
CA ASP A 37 -1.09 -8.33 -0.49
C ASP A 37 -2.25 -8.23 -1.51
N LEU A 38 -2.11 -7.39 -2.53
CA LEU A 38 -3.14 -7.21 -3.56
C LEU A 38 -3.28 -8.45 -4.46
N GLN A 39 -2.18 -9.11 -4.82
CA GLN A 39 -2.22 -10.31 -5.66
C GLN A 39 -2.90 -11.49 -4.94
N GLY A 40 -2.75 -11.60 -3.62
CA GLY A 40 -3.52 -12.55 -2.81
C GLY A 40 -5.03 -12.23 -2.77
N ALA A 41 -5.39 -10.94 -2.77
CA ALA A 41 -6.78 -10.48 -2.72
C ALA A 41 -7.52 -10.56 -4.07
N VAL A 42 -6.83 -10.33 -5.20
CA VAL A 42 -7.43 -10.43 -6.55
C VAL A 42 -7.69 -11.88 -6.94
N ALA A 43 -6.85 -12.83 -6.51
CA ALA A 43 -7.05 -14.26 -6.78
C ALA A 43 -8.23 -14.88 -6.01
N ALA A 44 -8.76 -14.17 -5.00
CA ALA A 44 -9.86 -14.61 -4.14
C ALA A 44 -11.24 -14.02 -4.53
N ARG A 45 -11.34 -13.31 -5.66
CA ARG A 45 -12.62 -12.87 -6.26
C ARG A 45 -13.01 -13.74 -7.44
#